data_AF-K1DZQ0-F1
#
_entry.id   AF-K1DZQ0-F1
#
_cell.length_a   1.000
_cell.length_b   1.000
_cell.length_c   1.000
_cell.angle_alpha   90.00
_cell.angle_beta   90.00
_cell.angle_gamma   90.00
#
_symmetry.space_group_name_H-M   'P 1'
#
loop_
_entity.id
_entity.type
_entity.pdbx_description
1 polymer ?
#
loop_
_entity_poly.entity_id
_entity_poly.type
_entity_poly.pdbx_seq_one_letter_code
_entity_poly.pdbx_strand_id
1 'polypeptide(L)'
;MSDRISLLGVRARGYHGVLADEKRDGQDFVVDVELHLDLRPAGTSDDLTATVNYAEVGAEVVRRIEGPSLDLIEALAEQIAGDALERPGVRAVEVTVHKPSAPVGVPFGDVAVTITRRREVPVVIALGANLGDAPRTLQTALDDLGDALHDVRRAPFVGTDPVGGPDQPRYVNTVAVATTSLTPEELLARLHAVEARHGRVREVRWGGALARPRPRPVRRACHRQRRDERGRGAHTAAPKGARARLRPAALVAGRPRRGAAGRRAPRRGGRAARGAGHERHRGPLMLQRGLGVATVSVVLVASGALSWSAGHWWLAGGHAPLRVGWLTGLLLLAMGGIVLVTGSRMWRMRRGRTHVEPLVAARILGLAQASAVTGAIIAGLYLGQALALAPDAGYAGRGGMALRWAVAAVGAVLLTVAGLVVQAWCRVDDDDDDEERSSLS
;
A
#
# COMPACT_ATOMS: atom_id res chain seq x y z
N MET A 1 -4.87 -5.14 22.53
CA MET A 1 -5.39 -6.47 22.97
C MET A 1 -4.20 -7.41 23.04
N SER A 2 -4.00 -8.08 24.17
CA SER A 2 -2.80 -8.87 24.47
C SER A 2 -3.13 -10.35 24.64
N ASP A 3 -3.64 -10.96 23.57
CA ASP A 3 -3.77 -12.42 23.53
C ASP A 3 -2.37 -13.03 23.50
N ARG A 4 -2.20 -14.19 24.15
CA ARG A 4 -0.90 -14.86 24.29
C ARG A 4 -1.00 -16.37 24.41
N ILE A 5 0.07 -17.06 23.99
CA ILE A 5 0.32 -18.48 24.24
C ILE A 5 1.60 -18.57 25.08
N SER A 6 1.52 -19.17 26.26
CA SER A 6 2.68 -19.36 27.15
C SER A 6 3.07 -20.84 27.21
N LEU A 7 4.29 -21.15 26.82
CA LEU A 7 4.92 -22.46 26.93
C LEU A 7 5.99 -22.40 28.03
N LEU A 8 5.71 -23.00 29.18
CA LEU A 8 6.54 -22.90 30.37
C LEU A 8 7.26 -24.21 30.66
N GLY A 9 8.47 -24.13 31.19
CA GLY A 9 9.21 -25.25 31.74
C GLY A 9 9.83 -26.17 30.69
N VAL A 10 10.11 -25.68 29.47
CA VAL A 10 10.75 -26.52 28.43
C VAL A 10 12.16 -26.85 28.88
N ARG A 11 12.42 -28.11 29.22
CA ARG A 11 13.69 -28.56 29.78
C ARG A 11 14.44 -29.47 28.82
N ALA A 12 15.72 -29.18 28.63
CA ALA A 12 16.65 -30.05 27.92
C ALA A 12 18.08 -29.86 28.47
N ARG A 13 18.95 -30.84 28.19
CA ARG A 13 20.36 -30.75 28.58
C ARG A 13 21.15 -30.05 27.47
N GLY A 14 21.76 -28.93 27.82
CA GLY A 14 22.57 -28.12 26.92
C GLY A 14 24.01 -28.01 27.38
N TYR A 15 24.86 -27.51 26.49
CA TYR A 15 26.30 -27.36 26.73
C TYR A 15 26.72 -25.88 26.68
N HIS A 16 25.86 -24.98 27.15
CA HIS A 16 26.12 -23.54 27.15
C HIS A 16 26.81 -23.08 28.44
N GLY A 17 27.66 -22.08 28.33
CA GLY A 17 28.44 -21.53 29.44
C GLY A 17 29.82 -21.07 28.99
N VAL A 18 30.44 -20.22 29.79
CA VAL A 18 31.76 -19.66 29.49
C VAL A 18 32.87 -20.64 29.90
N LEU A 19 32.66 -21.42 30.96
CA LEU A 19 33.68 -22.32 31.49
C LEU A 19 33.78 -23.59 30.64
N ALA A 20 35.00 -24.07 30.44
CA ALA A 20 35.26 -25.28 29.63
C ALA A 20 34.55 -26.52 30.21
N ASP A 21 34.47 -26.62 31.54
CA ASP A 21 33.79 -27.72 32.22
C ASP A 21 32.28 -27.71 31.95
N GLU A 22 31.64 -26.53 31.90
CA GLU A 22 30.21 -26.39 31.57
C GLU A 22 29.92 -26.89 30.14
N LYS A 23 30.81 -26.59 29.20
CA LYS A 23 30.69 -27.03 27.81
C LYS A 23 30.99 -28.51 27.60
N ARG A 24 31.77 -29.12 28.49
CA ARG A 24 32.11 -30.56 28.43
C ARG A 24 31.02 -31.41 29.07
N ASP A 25 30.61 -31.03 30.28
CA ASP A 25 29.77 -31.88 31.13
C ASP A 25 28.27 -31.61 30.88
N GLY A 26 27.94 -30.38 30.43
CA GLY A 26 26.57 -29.94 30.17
C GLY A 26 25.73 -29.80 31.43
N GLN A 27 24.61 -29.11 31.31
CA GLN A 27 23.66 -28.90 32.41
C GLN A 27 22.24 -28.74 31.87
N ASP A 28 21.26 -28.84 32.76
CA ASP A 28 19.87 -28.62 32.39
C ASP A 28 19.60 -27.12 32.24
N PHE A 29 18.96 -26.77 31.13
CA PHE A 29 18.39 -25.45 30.91
C PHE A 29 16.87 -25.59 30.91
N VAL A 30 16.19 -24.60 31.47
CA VAL A 30 14.73 -24.50 31.42
C VAL A 30 14.39 -23.22 30.68
N VAL A 31 13.48 -23.30 29.72
CA VAL A 31 13.08 -22.15 28.91
C VAL A 31 11.57 -21.97 28.96
N ASP A 32 11.17 -20.74 29.23
CA ASP A 32 9.80 -20.26 29.11
C ASP A 32 9.69 -19.39 27.86
N VAL A 33 8.64 -19.58 27.07
CA VAL A 33 8.35 -18.80 25.86
C VAL A 33 6.91 -18.31 25.89
N GLU A 34 6.72 -17.00 25.88
CA GLU A 34 5.41 -16.37 25.74
C GLU A 34 5.30 -15.69 24.37
N LEU A 35 4.36 -16.15 23.55
CA LEU A 35 4.08 -15.61 22.21
C LEU A 35 2.88 -14.68 22.26
N HIS A 36 3.04 -13.45 21.77
CA HIS A 36 1.94 -12.50 21.60
C HIS A 36 1.46 -12.47 20.16
N LEU A 37 0.20 -12.84 19.96
CA LEU A 37 -0.46 -12.96 18.66
C LEU A 37 -1.98 -12.80 18.84
N ASP A 38 -2.71 -12.50 17.77
CA ASP A 38 -4.18 -12.39 17.82
C ASP A 38 -4.79 -13.79 17.77
N LEU A 39 -5.46 -14.23 18.85
CA LEU A 39 -6.04 -15.56 18.95
C LEU A 39 -7.51 -15.61 18.54
N ARG A 40 -8.14 -14.46 18.27
CA ARG A 40 -9.56 -14.39 17.88
C ARG A 40 -9.90 -15.19 16.62
N PRO A 41 -9.09 -15.17 15.54
CA PRO A 41 -9.39 -15.97 14.35
C PRO A 41 -9.50 -17.45 14.67
N ALA A 42 -8.48 -18.02 15.32
CA ALA A 42 -8.47 -19.42 15.73
C ALA A 42 -9.58 -19.75 16.74
N GLY A 43 -9.83 -18.87 17.72
CA GLY A 43 -10.89 -19.07 18.70
C GLY A 43 -12.30 -19.01 18.11
N THR A 44 -12.50 -18.34 16.97
CA THR A 44 -13.80 -18.27 16.28
C THR A 44 -13.97 -19.43 15.31
N SER A 45 -12.90 -19.85 14.63
CA SER A 45 -12.96 -20.87 13.57
C SER A 45 -12.65 -22.29 14.05
N ASP A 46 -12.06 -22.45 15.24
CA ASP A 46 -11.50 -23.71 15.75
C ASP A 46 -10.54 -24.38 14.74
N ASP A 47 -9.71 -23.57 14.08
CA ASP A 47 -8.77 -24.02 13.04
C ASP A 47 -7.32 -23.83 13.53
N LEU A 48 -6.60 -24.95 13.68
CA LEU A 48 -5.19 -24.94 14.09
C LEU A 48 -4.30 -24.16 13.10
N THR A 49 -4.68 -24.07 11.82
CA THR A 49 -3.92 -23.31 10.81
C THR A 49 -4.03 -21.80 10.99
N ALA A 50 -4.99 -21.33 11.80
CA ALA A 50 -5.17 -19.92 12.15
C ALA A 50 -4.41 -19.49 13.41
N THR A 51 -3.59 -20.39 14.00
CA THR A 51 -2.76 -20.10 15.18
C THR A 51 -1.37 -20.73 15.06
N VAL A 52 -0.53 -20.57 16.09
CA VAL A 52 0.79 -21.18 16.17
C VAL A 52 0.70 -22.54 16.86
N ASN A 53 1.32 -23.56 16.25
CA ASN A 53 1.48 -24.87 16.87
C ASN A 53 2.57 -24.83 17.95
N TYR A 54 2.17 -24.85 19.22
CA TYR A 54 3.10 -24.81 20.35
C TYR A 54 3.98 -26.06 20.47
N ALA A 55 3.58 -27.22 19.90
CA ALA A 55 4.41 -28.42 19.89
C ALA A 55 5.68 -28.22 19.04
N GLU A 56 5.55 -27.53 17.91
CA GLU A 56 6.69 -27.16 17.06
C GLU A 56 7.60 -26.13 17.73
N VAL A 57 7.02 -25.20 18.49
CA VAL A 57 7.78 -24.22 19.29
C VAL A 57 8.62 -24.94 20.35
N GLY A 58 8.01 -25.85 21.13
CA GLY A 58 8.73 -26.63 22.14
C GLY A 58 9.85 -27.47 21.54
N ALA A 59 9.61 -28.15 20.42
CA ALA A 59 10.63 -28.93 19.73
C ALA A 59 11.79 -28.05 19.21
N GLU A 60 11.53 -26.82 18.78
CA GLU A 60 12.58 -25.89 18.38
C GLU A 60 13.39 -25.36 19.55
N VAL A 61 12.74 -25.04 20.67
CA VAL A 61 13.43 -24.65 21.91
C VAL A 61 14.38 -25.74 22.37
N VAL A 62 13.93 -27.00 22.41
CA VAL A 62 14.80 -28.15 22.75
C VAL A 62 15.98 -28.24 21.79
N ARG A 63 15.75 -28.13 20.47
CA ARG A 63 16.83 -28.13 19.47
C ARG A 63 17.83 -26.99 19.67
N ARG A 64 17.39 -25.82 20.16
CA ARG A 64 18.29 -24.69 20.47
C ARG A 64 19.12 -24.93 21.71
N ILE A 65 18.55 -25.55 22.75
CA ILE A 65 19.26 -25.93 23.98
C ILE A 65 20.29 -27.05 23.70
N GLU A 66 19.93 -28.05 22.90
CA GLU A 66 20.81 -29.17 22.55
C GLU A 66 21.78 -28.84 21.40
N GLY A 67 21.64 -27.65 20.81
CA GLY A 67 22.39 -27.20 19.64
C GLY A 67 23.85 -26.82 19.94
N PRO A 68 24.48 -26.08 19.01
CA PRO A 68 25.84 -25.60 19.20
C PRO A 68 26.00 -24.83 20.51
N SER A 69 27.06 -25.16 21.26
CA SER A 69 27.40 -24.48 22.51
C SER A 69 27.54 -22.97 22.30
N LEU A 70 26.99 -22.20 23.24
CA LEU A 70 27.03 -20.75 23.31
C LEU A 70 27.65 -20.37 24.65
N ASP A 71 28.35 -19.24 24.69
CA ASP A 71 28.95 -18.77 25.94
C ASP A 71 27.90 -18.17 26.89
N LEU A 72 26.86 -17.56 26.31
CA LEU A 72 25.89 -16.71 27.00
C LEU A 72 24.47 -17.26 26.85
N ILE A 73 23.69 -17.23 27.94
CA ILE A 73 22.26 -17.61 27.92
C ILE A 73 21.41 -16.52 27.27
N GLU A 74 21.90 -15.29 27.22
CA GLU A 74 21.37 -14.16 26.45
C GLU A 74 21.36 -14.50 24.95
N ALA A 75 22.45 -15.10 24.45
CA ALA A 75 22.56 -15.48 23.04
C ALA A 75 21.60 -16.63 22.71
N LEU A 76 21.40 -17.57 23.64
CA LEU A 76 20.41 -18.63 23.51
C LEU A 76 18.99 -18.04 23.46
N ALA A 77 18.66 -17.15 24.39
CA ALA A 77 17.38 -16.45 24.42
C ALA A 77 17.12 -15.68 23.11
N GLU A 78 18.14 -14.99 22.58
CA GLU A 78 18.04 -14.23 21.32
C GLU A 78 17.75 -15.14 20.12
N GLN A 79 18.41 -16.30 20.03
CA GLN A 79 18.17 -17.25 18.94
C GLN A 79 16.74 -17.82 19.00
N ILE A 80 16.26 -18.17 20.20
CA ILE A 80 14.90 -18.68 20.41
C ILE A 80 13.86 -17.59 20.06
N ALA A 81 14.09 -16.35 20.49
CA ALA A 81 13.22 -15.23 20.17
C ALA A 81 13.17 -14.96 18.66
N GLY A 82 14.31 -15.04 17.97
CA GLY A 82 14.40 -14.93 16.52
C GLY A 82 13.53 -15.97 15.80
N ASP A 83 13.71 -17.25 16.13
CA ASP A 83 12.93 -18.36 15.55
C ASP A 83 11.43 -18.22 15.82
N ALA A 84 11.06 -17.81 17.04
CA ALA A 84 9.68 -17.56 17.41
C ALA A 84 9.06 -16.43 16.56
N LEU A 85 9.82 -15.35 16.33
CA LEU A 85 9.37 -14.21 15.55
C LEU A 85 9.27 -14.49 14.04
N GLU A 86 9.95 -15.50 13.50
CA GLU A 86 9.79 -15.91 12.09
C GLU A 86 8.38 -16.46 11.81
N ARG A 87 7.71 -16.99 12.83
CA ARG A 87 6.37 -17.60 12.69
C ARG A 87 5.32 -16.55 12.34
N PRO A 88 4.49 -16.80 11.30
CA PRO A 88 3.41 -15.87 10.93
C PRO A 88 2.47 -15.58 12.10
N GLY A 89 2.07 -14.32 12.25
CA GLY A 89 1.11 -13.90 13.29
C GLY A 89 1.73 -13.53 14.63
N VAL A 90 2.94 -14.02 14.96
CA VAL A 90 3.66 -13.63 16.19
C VAL A 90 4.15 -12.19 16.05
N ARG A 91 3.68 -11.31 16.94
CA ARG A 91 4.00 -9.88 16.97
C ARG A 91 5.08 -9.55 17.99
N ALA A 92 5.10 -10.28 19.08
CA ALA A 92 6.12 -10.18 20.10
C ALA A 92 6.35 -11.54 20.74
N VAL A 93 7.52 -11.72 21.33
CA VAL A 93 7.88 -12.88 22.11
C VAL A 93 8.62 -12.43 23.36
N GLU A 94 8.33 -13.07 24.47
CA GLU A 94 9.15 -13.04 25.67
C GLU A 94 9.76 -14.41 25.88
N VAL A 95 11.07 -14.45 26.11
CA VAL A 95 11.81 -15.69 26.34
C VAL A 95 12.57 -15.56 27.65
N THR A 96 12.35 -16.50 28.56
CA THR A 96 13.13 -16.62 29.79
C THR A 96 13.95 -17.89 29.74
N VAL A 97 15.27 -17.76 29.89
CA VAL A 97 16.21 -18.89 29.95
C VAL A 97 16.74 -18.99 31.37
N HIS A 98 16.41 -20.08 32.04
CA HIS A 98 16.81 -20.42 33.39
C HIS A 98 18.03 -21.35 33.39
N LYS A 99 18.96 -21.07 34.28
CA LYS A 99 20.21 -21.80 34.50
C LYS A 99 20.34 -22.11 35.99
N PRO A 100 19.61 -23.12 36.50
CA PRO A 100 19.53 -23.41 37.93
C PRO A 100 20.85 -23.89 38.53
N SER A 101 21.75 -24.45 37.71
CA SER A 101 23.05 -25.00 38.14
C SER A 101 24.23 -24.08 37.83
N ALA A 102 24.00 -22.77 37.67
CA ALA A 102 25.06 -21.81 37.38
C ALA A 102 26.16 -21.78 38.47
N PRO A 103 27.46 -21.77 38.12
CA PRO A 103 28.54 -21.74 39.09
C PRO A 103 28.78 -20.30 39.61
N VAL A 104 27.87 -19.79 40.44
CA VAL A 104 27.92 -18.40 40.97
C VAL A 104 28.74 -18.30 42.27
N GLY A 105 29.10 -19.42 42.90
CA GLY A 105 29.91 -19.46 44.12
C GLY A 105 29.19 -19.01 45.41
N VAL A 106 27.88 -18.78 45.33
CA VAL A 106 27.00 -18.46 46.47
C VAL A 106 25.71 -19.30 46.39
N PRO A 107 24.97 -19.48 47.48
CA PRO A 107 23.66 -20.12 47.43
C PRO A 107 22.65 -19.25 46.65
N PHE A 108 21.97 -19.84 45.67
CA PHE A 108 20.86 -19.21 44.94
C PHE A 108 19.84 -20.29 44.55
N GLY A 109 18.61 -19.88 44.25
CA GLY A 109 17.56 -20.79 43.79
C GLY A 109 17.57 -21.00 42.28
N ASP A 110 17.73 -19.91 41.52
CA ASP A 110 17.81 -19.93 40.07
C ASP A 110 18.50 -18.66 39.53
N VAL A 111 19.09 -18.76 38.35
CA VAL A 111 19.60 -17.62 37.57
C VAL A 111 18.90 -17.64 36.22
N ALA A 112 18.20 -16.57 35.89
CA ALA A 112 17.47 -16.49 34.63
C ALA A 112 17.68 -15.17 33.89
N VAL A 113 17.68 -15.24 32.56
CA VAL A 113 17.66 -14.09 31.67
C VAL A 113 16.31 -14.06 30.97
N THR A 114 15.63 -12.92 31.02
CA THR A 114 14.39 -12.69 30.27
C THR A 114 14.63 -11.62 29.22
N ILE A 115 14.25 -11.89 27.96
CA ILE A 115 14.26 -10.91 26.88
C ILE A 115 12.88 -10.80 26.25
N THR A 116 12.51 -9.57 25.85
CA THR A 116 11.33 -9.33 25.03
C THR A 116 11.79 -8.85 23.65
N ARG A 117 11.26 -9.45 22.59
CA ARG A 117 11.50 -9.02 21.20
C ARG A 117 10.18 -8.80 20.50
N ARG A 118 10.14 -7.80 19.62
CA ARG A 118 8.97 -7.47 18.80
C ARG A 118 9.33 -7.59 17.34
N ARG A 119 8.38 -8.04 16.54
CA ARG A 119 8.54 -8.10 15.09
C ARG A 119 8.67 -6.67 14.56
N GLU A 120 9.79 -6.40 13.90
CA GLU A 120 9.93 -5.17 13.13
C GLU A 120 9.20 -5.28 11.79
N VAL A 121 8.46 -4.23 11.44
CA VAL A 121 7.75 -4.12 10.17
C VAL A 121 8.21 -2.88 9.42
N PRO A 122 8.38 -2.97 8.08
CA PRO A 122 8.70 -1.80 7.27
C PRO A 122 7.51 -0.84 7.25
N VAL A 123 7.81 0.45 7.33
CA VAL A 123 6.82 1.53 7.33
C VAL A 123 7.23 2.60 6.34
N VAL A 124 6.23 3.29 5.80
CA VAL A 124 6.40 4.49 4.99
C VAL A 124 5.64 5.63 5.66
N ILE A 125 6.31 6.75 5.88
CA ILE A 125 5.75 7.94 6.53
C ILE A 125 5.81 9.09 5.54
N ALA A 126 4.66 9.63 5.18
CA ALA A 126 4.59 10.87 4.42
C ALA A 126 4.64 12.06 5.38
N LEU A 127 5.50 13.03 5.07
CA LEU A 127 5.73 14.25 5.84
C LEU A 127 5.47 15.47 4.96
N GLY A 128 4.80 16.48 5.51
CA GLY A 128 4.60 17.76 4.82
C GLY A 128 4.49 18.95 5.78
N ALA A 129 5.11 20.06 5.44
CA ALA A 129 5.04 21.32 6.19
C ALA A 129 5.04 22.51 5.23
N ASN A 130 4.32 23.59 5.56
CA ASN A 130 4.20 24.77 4.70
C ASN A 130 4.40 26.10 5.43
N LEU A 131 4.81 26.09 6.69
CA LEU A 131 5.01 27.29 7.49
C LEU A 131 6.40 27.28 8.12
N GLY A 132 7.00 28.47 8.23
CA GLY A 132 8.34 28.64 8.78
C GLY A 132 9.39 27.92 7.95
N ASP A 133 10.45 27.45 8.62
CA ASP A 133 11.48 26.62 8.01
C ASP A 133 10.99 25.17 7.87
N ALA A 134 10.23 24.91 6.80
CA ALA A 134 9.59 23.64 6.57
C ALA A 134 10.59 22.46 6.46
N PRO A 135 11.72 22.53 5.70
CA PRO A 135 12.71 21.45 5.68
C PRO A 135 13.28 21.12 7.07
N ARG A 136 13.67 22.14 7.85
CA ARG A 136 14.19 21.94 9.22
C ARG A 136 13.12 21.31 10.13
N THR A 137 11.89 21.79 10.04
CA THR A 137 10.75 21.24 10.82
C THR A 137 10.53 19.76 10.53
N LEU A 138 10.54 19.37 9.26
CA LEU A 138 10.36 17.98 8.87
C LEU A 138 11.52 17.08 9.33
N GLN A 139 12.75 17.58 9.30
CA GLN A 139 13.90 16.85 9.83
C GLN A 139 13.78 16.67 11.34
N THR A 140 13.51 17.75 12.09
CA THR A 140 13.33 17.66 13.54
C THR A 140 12.16 16.76 13.93
N ALA A 141 11.07 16.73 13.15
CA ALA A 141 9.96 15.82 13.39
C ALA A 141 10.35 14.33 13.20
N LEU A 142 11.26 14.02 12.27
CA LEU A 142 11.81 12.67 12.14
C LEU A 142 12.74 12.33 13.30
N ASP A 143 13.61 13.26 13.69
CA ASP A 143 14.52 13.08 14.82
C ASP A 143 13.74 12.85 16.13
N ASP A 144 12.62 13.57 16.30
CA ASP A 144 11.71 13.49 17.43
C ASP A 144 10.92 12.18 17.53
N LEU A 145 10.89 11.36 16.46
CA LEU A 145 10.32 10.02 16.50
C LEU A 145 11.26 9.03 17.21
N GLY A 146 12.56 9.31 17.24
CA GLY A 146 13.54 8.59 18.04
C GLY A 146 13.44 7.07 17.91
N ASP A 147 13.28 6.40 19.04
CA ASP A 147 13.16 4.95 19.20
C ASP A 147 11.91 4.34 18.55
N ALA A 148 10.94 5.16 18.12
CA ALA A 148 9.77 4.65 17.42
C ALA A 148 10.12 4.09 16.02
N LEU A 149 11.24 4.53 15.42
CA LEU A 149 11.64 4.17 14.07
C LEU A 149 13.11 3.77 14.01
N HIS A 150 13.40 2.75 13.22
CA HIS A 150 14.73 2.19 13.02
C HIS A 150 15.06 2.25 11.52
N ASP A 151 16.35 2.32 11.16
CA ASP A 151 16.82 2.38 9.76
C ASP A 151 16.15 3.45 8.88
N VAL A 152 15.91 4.63 9.48
CA VAL A 152 15.21 5.73 8.83
C VAL A 152 16.00 6.27 7.63
N ARG A 153 15.39 6.21 6.45
CA ARG A 153 15.88 6.85 5.21
C ARG A 153 14.80 7.72 4.63
N ARG A 154 15.13 8.97 4.29
CA ARG A 154 14.18 9.91 3.69
C ARG A 154 14.50 10.23 2.24
N ALA A 155 13.46 10.51 1.47
CA ALA A 155 13.60 11.09 0.15
C ALA A 155 14.08 12.56 0.24
N PRO A 156 14.57 13.15 -0.88
CA PRO A 156 14.75 14.58 -0.99
C PRO A 156 13.46 15.36 -0.68
N PHE A 157 13.61 16.63 -0.32
CA PHE A 157 12.47 17.51 -0.11
C PHE A 157 11.92 17.98 -1.46
N VAL A 158 10.59 17.98 -1.60
CA VAL A 158 9.89 18.41 -2.81
C VAL A 158 8.89 19.50 -2.48
N GLY A 159 8.97 20.63 -3.20
CA GLY A 159 8.02 21.73 -3.10
C GLY A 159 6.77 21.46 -3.93
N THR A 160 5.58 21.66 -3.37
CA THR A 160 4.30 21.51 -4.08
C THR A 160 3.36 22.65 -3.73
N ASP A 161 2.53 23.05 -4.69
CA ASP A 161 1.52 24.08 -4.45
C ASP A 161 0.39 23.53 -3.55
N PRO A 162 -0.19 24.40 -2.70
CA PRO A 162 -1.34 24.01 -1.90
C PRO A 162 -2.55 23.70 -2.79
N VAL A 163 -3.21 22.57 -2.53
CA VAL A 163 -4.43 22.19 -3.25
C VAL A 163 -5.65 22.63 -2.43
N GLY A 164 -6.31 23.70 -2.88
CA GLY A 164 -7.52 24.24 -2.26
C GLY A 164 -7.30 24.93 -0.91
N GLY A 165 -8.35 25.55 -0.38
CA GLY A 165 -8.30 26.33 0.86
C GLY A 165 -7.91 27.79 0.67
N PRO A 166 -7.69 28.55 1.77
CA PRO A 166 -7.25 29.94 1.70
C PRO A 166 -5.85 30.04 1.07
N ASP A 167 -5.50 31.25 0.62
CA ASP A 167 -4.15 31.54 0.14
C ASP A 167 -3.13 31.20 1.23
N GLN A 168 -2.17 30.35 0.89
CA GLN A 168 -1.24 29.78 1.84
C GLN A 168 0.09 29.46 1.14
N PRO A 169 1.21 29.41 1.88
CA PRO A 169 2.52 29.15 1.27
C PRO A 169 2.60 27.72 0.70
N ARG A 170 3.55 27.54 -0.22
CA ARG A 170 3.89 26.22 -0.81
C ARG A 170 4.25 25.22 0.28
N TYR A 171 3.84 23.97 0.08
CA TYR A 171 4.24 22.85 0.93
C TYR A 171 5.63 22.36 0.55
N VAL A 172 6.41 21.99 1.55
CA VAL A 172 7.55 21.10 1.41
C VAL A 172 7.11 19.72 1.88
N ASN A 173 7.31 18.70 1.05
CA ASN A 173 6.97 17.32 1.35
C ASN A 173 8.21 16.42 1.26
N THR A 174 8.18 15.32 1.99
CA THR A 174 9.10 14.19 1.82
C THR A 174 8.43 12.90 2.27
N VAL A 175 9.07 11.78 1.99
CA VAL A 175 8.68 10.45 2.46
C VAL A 175 9.86 9.83 3.18
N ALA A 176 9.61 9.24 4.34
CA ALA A 176 10.59 8.43 5.07
C ALA A 176 10.19 6.95 5.02
N VAL A 177 11.16 6.09 4.73
CA VAL A 177 11.07 4.64 4.91
C VAL A 177 11.86 4.24 6.14
N ALA A 178 11.31 3.37 6.97
CA ALA A 178 11.91 2.93 8.22
C ALA A 178 11.37 1.54 8.61
N THR A 179 11.89 0.93 9.66
CA THR A 179 11.23 -0.17 10.37
C THR A 179 10.68 0.32 11.71
N THR A 180 9.65 -0.35 12.22
CA THR A 180 9.12 -0.10 13.57
C THR A 180 8.69 -1.41 14.21
N SER A 181 8.82 -1.49 15.53
CA SER A 181 8.24 -2.55 16.35
C SER A 181 6.88 -2.17 16.95
N LEU A 182 6.41 -0.94 16.72
CA LEU A 182 5.13 -0.45 17.19
C LEU A 182 3.97 -0.99 16.35
N THR A 183 2.82 -1.19 16.99
CA THR A 183 1.56 -1.43 16.27
C THR A 183 1.16 -0.18 15.46
N PRO A 184 0.33 -0.32 14.40
CA PRO A 184 -0.13 0.82 13.63
C PRO A 184 -0.78 1.93 14.47
N GLU A 185 -1.55 1.56 15.49
CA GLU A 185 -2.22 2.48 16.39
C GLU A 185 -1.22 3.22 17.30
N GLU A 186 -0.24 2.51 17.85
CA GLU A 186 0.84 3.10 18.65
C GLU A 186 1.70 4.04 17.81
N LEU A 187 2.10 3.62 16.60
CA LEU A 187 2.86 4.47 15.68
C LEU A 187 2.07 5.73 15.34
N LEU A 188 0.79 5.60 15.02
CA LEU A 188 -0.07 6.76 14.71
C LEU A 188 -0.20 7.70 15.91
N ALA A 189 -0.32 7.17 17.13
CA ALA A 189 -0.34 7.96 18.35
C ALA A 189 0.99 8.72 18.56
N ARG A 190 2.14 8.06 18.33
CA ARG A 190 3.46 8.71 18.38
C ARG A 190 3.60 9.81 17.35
N LEU A 191 3.16 9.57 16.11
CA LEU A 191 3.14 10.59 15.06
C LEU A 191 2.28 11.80 15.45
N HIS A 192 1.09 11.58 16.00
CA HIS A 192 0.24 12.68 16.49
C HIS A 192 0.89 13.45 17.64
N ALA A 193 1.58 12.77 18.56
CA ALA A 193 2.30 13.44 19.64
C ALA A 193 3.43 14.33 19.11
N VAL A 194 4.16 13.86 18.08
CA VAL A 194 5.15 14.69 17.38
C VAL A 194 4.47 15.88 16.70
N GLU A 195 3.40 15.69 15.93
CA GLU A 195 2.66 16.79 15.30
C GLU A 195 2.20 17.85 16.32
N ALA A 196 1.72 17.43 17.50
CA ALA A 196 1.27 18.33 18.55
C ALA A 196 2.42 19.15 19.15
N ARG A 197 3.60 18.54 19.39
CA ARG A 197 4.82 19.26 19.81
C ARG A 197 5.25 20.29 18.77
N HIS A 198 5.07 19.98 17.49
CA HIS A 198 5.30 20.89 16.35
C HIS A 198 4.08 21.77 16.05
N GLY A 199 3.29 22.14 17.06
CA GLY A 199 2.31 23.24 16.98
C GLY A 199 1.06 22.97 16.14
N ARG A 200 0.74 21.71 15.80
CA ARG A 200 -0.49 21.39 15.07
C ARG A 200 -1.68 21.21 16.00
N VAL A 201 -2.68 22.10 15.88
CA VAL A 201 -3.98 21.98 16.57
C VAL A 201 -5.03 21.45 15.58
N ARG A 202 -5.70 20.34 15.90
CA ARG A 202 -6.81 19.78 15.12
C ARG A 202 -8.14 20.34 15.63
N GLU A 203 -8.54 21.52 15.17
CA GLU A 203 -9.84 22.10 15.57
C GLU A 203 -11.03 21.57 14.73
N VAL A 204 -10.79 21.03 13.52
CA VAL A 204 -11.84 20.49 12.64
C VAL A 204 -11.35 19.23 11.90
N ARG A 205 -12.19 18.19 11.82
CA ARG A 205 -11.96 17.01 10.97
C ARG A 205 -12.06 17.44 9.51
N TRP A 206 -10.91 17.59 8.84
CA TRP A 206 -10.70 18.11 7.47
C TRP A 206 -10.73 19.64 7.30
N GLY A 207 -10.46 20.43 8.34
CA GLY A 207 -10.26 21.87 8.19
C GLY A 207 -8.82 22.23 7.80
N GLY A 208 -8.62 22.88 6.65
CA GLY A 208 -7.50 23.81 6.47
C GLY A 208 -7.68 24.94 7.49
N ALA A 209 -6.62 25.28 8.21
CA ALA A 209 -6.70 26.16 9.36
C ALA A 209 -7.19 27.56 8.94
N LEU A 210 -8.44 27.88 9.27
CA LEU A 210 -8.98 29.22 9.17
C LEU A 210 -8.83 29.88 10.55
N ALA A 211 -7.89 30.82 10.68
CA ALA A 211 -7.89 31.73 11.83
C ALA A 211 -8.73 32.96 11.45
N ARG A 212 -9.77 33.26 12.23
CA ARG A 212 -10.31 34.63 12.33
C ARG A 212 -10.53 35.03 13.80
N PRO A 213 -10.44 36.33 14.13
CA PRO A 213 -10.05 36.83 15.45
C PRO A 213 -11.23 37.41 16.23
N ARG A 214 -11.17 37.44 17.57
CA ARG A 214 -12.00 38.34 18.43
C ARG A 214 -11.33 38.65 19.80
N PRO A 215 -11.76 39.73 20.51
CA PRO A 215 -10.86 40.77 21.04
C PRO A 215 -10.71 40.88 22.58
N ARG A 216 -9.82 41.81 22.99
CA ARG A 216 -9.31 42.22 24.34
C ARG A 216 -10.38 42.53 25.43
N PRO A 217 -10.04 42.63 26.74
CA PRO A 217 -9.48 43.89 27.31
C PRO A 217 -8.39 43.78 28.41
N VAL A 218 -7.39 44.67 28.28
CA VAL A 218 -6.69 45.53 29.28
C VAL A 218 -6.62 45.12 30.77
N ARG A 219 -5.39 45.08 31.35
CA ARG A 219 -5.01 45.87 32.54
C ARG A 219 -3.49 45.99 32.76
N ARG A 220 -3.10 47.21 33.18
CA ARG A 220 -1.75 47.70 33.53
C ARG A 220 -1.27 47.12 34.87
N ALA A 221 0.05 47.02 35.08
CA ALA A 221 0.78 47.74 36.14
C ALA A 221 2.28 47.35 36.21
N CYS A 222 3.12 48.37 36.45
CA CYS A 222 4.53 48.33 36.85
C CYS A 222 4.78 47.50 38.13
N HIS A 223 5.98 46.93 38.31
CA HIS A 223 7.09 47.51 39.11
C HIS A 223 8.27 46.52 39.31
N ARG A 224 9.50 47.09 39.29
CA ARG A 224 10.74 46.75 40.03
C ARG A 224 11.27 45.30 40.00
N GLN A 225 12.42 45.00 39.38
CA GLN A 225 13.83 45.32 39.70
C GLN A 225 14.58 44.24 40.50
N ARG A 226 15.66 43.75 39.87
CA ARG A 226 16.94 43.23 40.42
C ARG A 226 16.86 41.85 41.11
N ARG A 227 17.78 40.90 40.90
CA ARG A 227 19.19 40.94 40.48
C ARG A 227 19.68 39.52 40.11
N ASP A 228 20.66 39.46 39.20
CA ASP A 228 21.85 38.57 39.09
C ASP A 228 21.71 37.06 39.41
N GLU A 229 22.29 36.09 38.71
CA GLU A 229 23.29 36.03 37.64
C GLU A 229 23.47 34.54 37.27
N ARG A 230 23.97 34.29 36.04
CA ARG A 230 24.66 33.07 35.54
C ARG A 230 23.82 31.87 35.07
N GLY A 231 24.13 31.46 33.83
CA GLY A 231 23.93 30.09 33.36
C GLY A 231 23.23 29.97 32.01
N ARG A 232 23.89 30.35 30.92
CA ARG A 232 23.42 30.11 29.55
C ARG A 232 23.44 28.61 29.25
N GLY A 233 22.28 28.07 28.89
CA GLY A 233 22.10 26.85 28.11
C GLY A 233 20.84 27.05 27.28
N ALA A 234 21.01 27.51 26.04
CA ALA A 234 19.94 27.96 25.17
C ALA A 234 19.02 26.79 24.79
N HIS A 235 17.86 26.70 25.43
CA HIS A 235 16.69 26.10 24.81
C HIS A 235 16.23 27.03 23.69
N THR A 236 16.60 26.71 22.45
CA THR A 236 15.95 27.29 21.28
C THR A 236 14.50 26.84 21.27
N ALA A 237 13.63 27.69 21.81
CA ALA A 237 12.21 27.59 21.60
C ALA A 237 11.95 27.50 20.09
N ALA A 238 11.28 26.42 19.67
CA ALA A 238 10.85 26.24 18.29
C ALA A 238 10.10 27.51 17.81
N PRO A 239 10.36 28.00 16.60
CA PRO A 239 9.68 29.19 16.11
C PRO A 239 8.18 28.94 16.07
N LYS A 240 7.42 29.80 16.76
CA LYS A 240 5.95 29.81 16.75
C LYS A 240 5.47 29.88 15.31
N GLY A 241 5.00 28.77 14.76
CA GLY A 241 4.28 28.75 13.48
C GLY A 241 4.54 27.56 12.56
N ALA A 242 5.56 26.73 12.78
CA ALA A 242 5.78 25.56 11.92
C ALA A 242 4.71 24.49 12.17
N ARG A 243 4.18 23.86 11.12
CA ARG A 243 3.15 22.81 11.21
C ARG A 243 3.56 21.62 10.35
N ALA A 244 3.86 20.49 10.98
CA ALA A 244 4.13 19.24 10.29
C ALA A 244 2.85 18.38 10.22
N ARG A 245 2.59 17.79 9.06
CA ARG A 245 1.54 16.79 8.84
C ARG A 245 2.22 15.47 8.54
N LEU A 246 2.00 14.50 9.42
CA LEU A 246 2.54 13.15 9.30
C LEU A 246 1.38 12.22 8.94
N ARG A 247 1.55 11.41 7.88
CA ARG A 247 0.62 10.33 7.57
C ARG A 247 1.39 9.03 7.37
N PRO A 248 1.12 7.99 8.19
CA PRO A 248 1.64 6.67 7.89
C PRO A 248 0.87 6.07 6.70
N ALA A 249 1.60 5.47 5.77
CA ALA A 249 1.08 4.47 4.86
C ALA A 249 1.79 3.15 5.20
N ALA A 250 1.09 2.25 5.89
CA ALA A 250 1.61 0.92 6.16
C ALA A 250 1.54 0.10 4.87
N LEU A 251 2.68 -0.16 4.24
CA LEU A 251 2.76 -1.18 3.20
C LEU A 251 2.95 -2.52 3.90
N VAL A 252 1.86 -3.27 4.11
CA VAL A 252 1.95 -4.70 4.45
C VAL A 252 2.42 -5.41 3.19
N ALA A 253 3.74 -5.49 3.00
CA ALA A 253 4.34 -6.12 1.84
C ALA A 253 4.26 -7.65 1.98
N GLY A 254 3.76 -8.29 0.92
CA GLY A 254 3.55 -9.73 0.82
C GLY A 254 4.82 -10.58 0.96
N ARG A 255 4.57 -11.87 1.18
CA ARG A 255 5.52 -12.98 1.43
C ARG A 255 6.88 -12.83 0.72
N PRO A 256 8.02 -12.98 1.44
CA PRO A 256 9.31 -13.14 0.81
C PRO A 256 9.39 -14.53 0.15
N ARG A 257 9.68 -14.57 -1.15
CA ARG A 257 10.07 -15.82 -1.83
C ARG A 257 11.47 -16.22 -1.36
N ARG A 258 11.59 -17.46 -0.87
CA ARG A 258 12.84 -18.12 -0.49
C ARG A 258 13.87 -18.04 -1.62
N GLY A 259 15.00 -17.40 -1.38
CA GLY A 259 16.20 -17.49 -2.20
C GLY A 259 17.06 -18.66 -1.72
N ALA A 260 17.35 -19.60 -2.61
CA ALA A 260 18.30 -20.68 -2.37
C ALA A 260 19.75 -20.14 -2.37
N ALA A 261 20.57 -20.67 -1.46
CA ALA A 261 21.95 -20.30 -1.25
C ALA A 261 22.93 -20.95 -2.24
N GLY A 262 24.00 -20.22 -2.57
CA GLY A 262 25.37 -20.78 -2.60
C GLY A 262 26.07 -20.90 -3.96
N ARG A 263 27.06 -20.03 -4.22
CA ARG A 263 28.52 -20.31 -4.13
C ARG A 263 29.36 -19.24 -4.83
N ARG A 264 30.55 -18.96 -4.27
CA ARG A 264 31.53 -17.90 -4.65
C ARG A 264 32.45 -18.32 -5.81
N ALA A 265 32.68 -17.34 -6.72
CA ALA A 265 33.84 -16.88 -7.53
C ALA A 265 35.07 -17.80 -7.82
N PRO A 266 35.82 -17.59 -8.95
CA PRO A 266 36.74 -16.44 -9.06
C PRO A 266 36.86 -15.76 -10.45
N ARG A 267 37.54 -14.60 -10.42
CA ARG A 267 37.81 -13.60 -11.48
C ARG A 267 38.64 -14.11 -12.68
N ARG A 268 38.33 -13.62 -13.89
CA ARG A 268 39.31 -13.14 -14.90
C ARG A 268 38.63 -12.24 -15.94
N GLY A 269 39.36 -11.23 -16.42
CA GLY A 269 38.84 -10.06 -17.12
C GLY A 269 38.48 -10.23 -18.60
N GLY A 270 37.89 -9.17 -19.16
CA GLY A 270 37.57 -9.06 -20.59
C GLY A 270 36.62 -7.89 -20.85
N ARG A 271 36.93 -7.07 -21.85
CA ARG A 271 36.32 -5.79 -22.20
C ARG A 271 34.86 -5.91 -22.70
N ALA A 272 34.11 -4.83 -22.43
CA ALA A 272 33.06 -4.21 -23.25
C ALA A 272 31.94 -5.10 -23.85
N ALA A 273 30.73 -4.94 -23.32
CA ALA A 273 29.50 -5.02 -24.12
C ALA A 273 28.40 -4.14 -23.50
N ARG A 274 27.75 -3.37 -24.37
CA ARG A 274 26.60 -2.52 -24.12
C ARG A 274 25.35 -3.36 -23.84
N GLY A 275 24.44 -2.81 -23.04
CA GLY A 275 23.01 -3.11 -23.10
C GLY A 275 22.53 -4.33 -22.31
N ALA A 276 22.05 -4.10 -21.09
CA ALA A 276 21.05 -4.94 -20.43
C ALA A 276 20.21 -3.97 -19.58
N GLY A 277 19.00 -3.57 -19.99
CA GLY A 277 17.89 -4.49 -20.12
C GLY A 277 17.20 -4.58 -18.75
N HIS A 278 16.61 -3.48 -18.31
CA HIS A 278 15.84 -3.40 -17.08
C HIS A 278 14.55 -4.22 -17.30
N GLU A 279 14.57 -5.50 -16.93
CA GLU A 279 13.39 -6.38 -16.96
C GLU A 279 12.37 -5.89 -15.93
N ARG A 280 11.52 -4.97 -16.38
CA ARG A 280 10.29 -4.59 -15.68
C ARG A 280 9.42 -5.84 -15.59
N HIS A 281 9.13 -6.27 -14.37
CA HIS A 281 8.04 -7.18 -14.06
C HIS A 281 6.74 -6.64 -14.68
N ARG A 282 6.35 -7.23 -15.82
CA ARG A 282 5.09 -6.98 -16.51
C ARG A 282 3.97 -7.72 -15.79
N GLY A 283 3.39 -7.09 -14.77
CA GLY A 283 1.99 -7.35 -14.43
C GLY A 283 1.10 -7.05 -15.65
N PRO A 284 -0.16 -7.53 -15.69
CA PRO A 284 -0.99 -7.50 -16.90
C PRO A 284 -1.06 -6.07 -17.48
N LEU A 285 -0.32 -5.89 -18.57
CA LEU A 285 0.08 -4.64 -19.21
C LEU A 285 -1.09 -3.81 -19.78
N MET A 286 -2.32 -4.32 -19.70
CA MET A 286 -3.48 -3.70 -20.34
C MET A 286 -4.11 -2.56 -19.54
N LEU A 287 -3.80 -2.40 -18.25
CA LEU A 287 -4.42 -1.36 -17.42
C LEU A 287 -3.67 0.00 -17.44
N GLN A 288 -2.47 0.08 -18.01
CA GLN A 288 -1.63 1.29 -17.98
C GLN A 288 -1.55 2.06 -19.31
N ARG A 289 -2.00 1.47 -20.43
CA ARG A 289 -2.17 2.20 -21.70
C ARG A 289 -3.66 2.34 -21.95
N GLY A 290 -4.19 3.56 -21.94
CA GLY A 290 -5.59 3.81 -22.30
C GLY A 290 -5.92 3.17 -23.65
N LEU A 291 -7.15 2.66 -23.82
CA LEU A 291 -7.58 2.10 -25.10
C LEU A 291 -7.48 3.18 -26.18
N GLY A 292 -6.68 2.93 -27.20
CA GLY A 292 -6.59 3.80 -28.36
C GLY A 292 -7.81 3.63 -29.25
N VAL A 293 -8.24 4.71 -29.91
CA VAL A 293 -9.32 4.67 -30.91
C VAL A 293 -9.03 3.62 -31.98
N ALA A 294 -7.75 3.48 -32.39
CA ALA A 294 -7.33 2.46 -33.34
C ALA A 294 -7.65 1.02 -32.88
N THR A 295 -7.47 0.70 -31.60
CA THR A 295 -7.76 -0.63 -31.04
C THR A 295 -9.25 -0.92 -31.11
N VAL A 296 -10.08 0.05 -30.72
CA VAL A 296 -11.54 -0.06 -30.78
C VAL A 296 -12.03 -0.21 -32.22
N SER A 297 -11.46 0.55 -33.16
CA SER A 297 -11.77 0.44 -34.59
C SER A 297 -11.40 -0.93 -35.16
N VAL A 298 -10.24 -1.49 -34.80
CA VAL A 298 -9.83 -2.84 -35.23
C VAL A 298 -10.81 -3.90 -34.70
N VAL A 299 -11.19 -3.82 -33.42
CA VAL A 299 -12.16 -4.75 -32.81
C VAL A 299 -13.52 -4.67 -33.51
N LEU A 300 -14.00 -3.46 -33.80
CA LEU A 300 -15.25 -3.24 -34.51
C LEU A 300 -15.21 -3.84 -35.93
N VAL A 301 -14.14 -3.56 -36.69
CA VAL A 301 -14.00 -4.07 -38.07
C VAL A 301 -13.86 -5.60 -38.09
N ALA A 302 -13.03 -6.17 -37.19
CA ALA A 302 -12.82 -7.61 -37.13
C ALA A 302 -14.11 -8.36 -36.74
N SER A 303 -14.84 -7.89 -35.73
CA SER A 303 -16.12 -8.49 -35.33
C SER A 303 -17.20 -8.30 -36.41
N GLY A 304 -17.21 -7.16 -37.12
CA GLY A 304 -18.10 -6.94 -38.24
C GLY A 304 -17.84 -7.84 -39.44
N ALA A 305 -16.58 -8.03 -39.82
CA ALA A 305 -16.20 -8.95 -40.89
C ALA A 305 -16.60 -10.40 -40.56
N LEU A 306 -16.31 -10.86 -39.33
CA LEU A 306 -16.70 -12.19 -38.85
C LEU A 306 -18.22 -12.37 -38.86
N SER A 307 -18.98 -11.39 -38.36
CA SER A 307 -20.44 -11.44 -38.33
C SER A 307 -21.05 -11.43 -39.72
N TRP A 308 -20.51 -10.63 -40.64
CA TRP A 308 -20.92 -10.58 -42.03
C TRP A 308 -20.70 -11.92 -42.73
N SER A 309 -19.50 -12.51 -42.62
CA SER A 309 -19.19 -13.82 -43.19
C SER A 309 -20.08 -14.93 -42.60
N ALA A 310 -20.31 -14.92 -41.29
CA ALA A 310 -21.21 -15.86 -40.63
C ALA A 310 -22.66 -15.70 -41.10
N GLY A 311 -23.12 -14.45 -41.26
CA GLY A 311 -24.45 -14.13 -41.79
C GLY A 311 -24.65 -14.64 -43.21
N HIS A 312 -23.66 -14.44 -44.09
CA HIS A 312 -23.69 -14.96 -45.46
C HIS A 312 -23.73 -16.49 -45.51
N TRP A 313 -22.89 -17.14 -44.72
CA TRP A 313 -22.90 -18.59 -44.63
C TRP A 313 -24.23 -19.14 -44.10
N TRP A 314 -24.81 -18.50 -43.09
CA TRP A 314 -26.11 -18.86 -42.51
C TRP A 314 -27.26 -18.72 -43.51
N LEU A 315 -27.29 -17.61 -44.25
CA LEU A 315 -28.29 -17.35 -45.29
C LEU A 315 -28.13 -18.30 -46.48
N ALA A 316 -26.90 -18.61 -46.88
CA ALA A 316 -26.61 -19.60 -47.92
C ALA A 316 -27.05 -21.02 -47.53
N GLY A 317 -27.05 -21.34 -46.23
CA GLY A 317 -27.61 -22.57 -45.68
C GLY A 317 -29.14 -22.63 -45.65
N GLY A 318 -29.83 -21.58 -46.09
CA GLY A 318 -31.31 -21.51 -46.13
C GLY A 318 -31.98 -21.24 -44.78
N HIS A 319 -31.21 -20.86 -43.76
CA HIS A 319 -31.75 -20.59 -42.43
C HIS A 319 -32.45 -19.22 -42.35
N ALA A 320 -33.44 -19.11 -41.47
CA ALA A 320 -34.14 -17.85 -41.23
C ALA A 320 -33.21 -16.80 -40.61
N PRO A 321 -33.34 -15.52 -41.01
CA PRO A 321 -32.50 -14.46 -40.47
C PRO A 321 -32.88 -14.14 -39.01
N LEU A 322 -31.86 -13.85 -38.20
CA LEU A 322 -32.01 -13.56 -36.78
C LEU A 322 -32.72 -12.22 -36.57
N ARG A 323 -33.67 -12.20 -35.61
CA ARG A 323 -34.49 -11.03 -35.28
C ARG A 323 -33.91 -10.31 -34.06
N VAL A 324 -33.67 -9.01 -34.21
CA VAL A 324 -33.36 -8.12 -33.09
C VAL A 324 -34.56 -7.21 -32.82
N GLY A 325 -35.00 -7.19 -31.56
CA GLY A 325 -36.07 -6.32 -31.10
C GLY A 325 -35.56 -4.93 -30.73
N TRP A 326 -36.44 -3.94 -30.73
CA TRP A 326 -36.12 -2.56 -30.33
C TRP A 326 -35.56 -2.44 -28.89
N LEU A 327 -35.93 -3.39 -28.03
CA LEU A 327 -35.48 -3.44 -26.63
C LEU A 327 -33.95 -3.51 -26.50
N THR A 328 -33.24 -4.18 -27.41
CA THR A 328 -31.78 -4.31 -27.32
C THR A 328 -31.08 -2.96 -27.54
N GLY A 329 -31.55 -2.16 -28.50
CA GLY A 329 -31.05 -0.79 -28.72
C GLY A 329 -31.29 0.09 -27.49
N LEU A 330 -32.49 0.00 -26.89
CA LEU A 330 -32.82 0.73 -25.67
C LEU A 330 -31.92 0.33 -24.48
N LEU A 331 -31.65 -0.97 -24.30
CA LEU A 331 -30.77 -1.47 -23.24
C LEU A 331 -29.31 -0.99 -23.43
N LEU A 332 -28.81 -0.97 -24.67
CA LEU A 332 -27.47 -0.46 -24.97
C LEU A 332 -27.35 1.03 -24.68
N LEU A 333 -28.37 1.82 -25.04
CA LEU A 333 -28.44 3.24 -24.70
C LEU A 333 -28.51 3.46 -23.19
N ALA A 334 -29.33 2.68 -22.47
CA ALA A 334 -29.42 2.74 -21.01
C ALA A 334 -28.07 2.43 -20.35
N MET A 335 -27.36 1.40 -20.82
CA MET A 335 -26.02 1.06 -20.33
C MET A 335 -25.01 2.17 -20.60
N GLY A 336 -25.04 2.79 -21.79
CA GLY A 336 -24.22 3.96 -22.11
C GLY A 336 -24.51 5.15 -21.19
N GLY A 337 -25.78 5.39 -20.88
CA GLY A 337 -26.22 6.39 -19.90
C GLY A 337 -25.68 6.11 -18.49
N ILE A 338 -25.73 4.87 -18.01
CA ILE A 338 -25.19 4.48 -16.70
C ILE A 338 -23.67 4.72 -16.64
N VAL A 339 -22.94 4.37 -17.70
CA VAL A 339 -21.49 4.62 -17.82
C VAL A 339 -21.19 6.12 -17.77
N LEU A 340 -21.95 6.95 -18.51
CA LEU A 340 -21.78 8.41 -18.47
C LEU A 340 -22.15 9.01 -17.11
N VAL A 341 -23.21 8.55 -16.45
CA VAL A 341 -23.62 9.05 -15.13
C VAL A 341 -22.56 8.73 -14.07
N THR A 342 -22.04 7.50 -14.07
CA THR A 342 -20.96 7.09 -13.16
C THR A 342 -19.67 7.86 -13.46
N GLY A 343 -19.29 8.03 -14.73
CA GLY A 343 -18.16 8.84 -15.15
C GLY A 343 -18.31 10.34 -14.88
N SER A 344 -19.52 10.89 -14.92
CA SER A 344 -19.79 12.31 -14.66
C SER A 344 -19.44 12.73 -13.24
N ARG A 345 -19.46 11.78 -12.29
CA ARG A 345 -18.98 12.00 -10.93
C ARG A 345 -17.49 12.27 -10.93
N MET A 346 -16.71 11.53 -11.74
CA MET A 346 -15.27 11.76 -11.92
C MET A 346 -15.00 13.12 -12.56
N TRP A 347 -15.73 13.46 -13.63
CA TRP A 347 -15.61 14.77 -14.28
C TRP A 347 -15.92 15.94 -13.33
N ARG A 348 -16.98 15.83 -12.52
CA ARG A 348 -17.32 16.83 -11.49
C ARG A 348 -16.24 16.95 -10.41
N MET A 349 -15.74 15.81 -9.91
CA MET A 349 -14.67 15.80 -8.90
C MET A 349 -13.36 16.40 -9.44
N ARG A 350 -13.03 16.15 -10.71
CA ARG A 350 -11.87 16.74 -11.38
C ARG A 350 -12.03 18.26 -11.55
N ARG A 351 -13.20 18.73 -11.98
CA ARG A 351 -13.52 20.18 -12.05
C ARG A 351 -13.53 20.86 -10.67
N GLY A 352 -13.85 20.12 -9.61
CA GLY A 352 -13.89 20.60 -8.23
C GLY A 352 -12.59 20.49 -7.44
N ARG A 353 -11.48 20.03 -8.05
CA ARG A 353 -10.17 19.81 -7.37
C ARG A 353 -10.28 18.98 -6.07
N THR A 354 -11.20 18.01 -6.02
CA THR A 354 -11.33 17.09 -4.88
C THR A 354 -10.45 15.86 -5.11
N HIS A 355 -9.64 15.47 -4.12
CA HIS A 355 -8.86 14.24 -4.19
C HIS A 355 -9.76 13.01 -4.36
N VAL A 356 -9.55 12.27 -5.44
CA VAL A 356 -10.23 10.99 -5.70
C VAL A 356 -9.32 9.86 -5.21
N GLU A 357 -9.89 8.92 -4.45
CA GLU A 357 -9.16 7.74 -3.99
C GLU A 357 -8.74 6.89 -5.21
N PRO A 358 -7.44 6.50 -5.34
CA PRO A 358 -6.91 5.85 -6.56
C PRO A 358 -7.67 4.58 -6.94
N LEU A 359 -8.16 3.85 -5.95
CA LEU A 359 -8.90 2.60 -6.15
C LEU A 359 -10.26 2.83 -6.84
N VAL A 360 -10.92 3.95 -6.55
CA VAL A 360 -12.21 4.32 -7.18
C VAL A 360 -11.99 4.70 -8.64
N ALA A 361 -10.95 5.49 -8.92
CA ALA A 361 -10.58 5.87 -10.28
C ALA A 361 -10.24 4.65 -11.15
N ALA A 362 -9.47 3.69 -10.61
CA ALA A 362 -9.12 2.45 -11.30
C ALA A 362 -10.35 1.59 -11.65
N ARG A 363 -11.34 1.50 -10.74
CA ARG A 363 -12.59 0.76 -10.99
C ARG A 363 -13.44 1.39 -12.09
N ILE A 364 -13.58 2.73 -12.07
CA ILE A 364 -14.33 3.47 -13.09
C ILE A 364 -13.63 3.36 -14.45
N LEU A 365 -12.30 3.43 -14.49
CA LEU A 365 -11.52 3.24 -15.70
C LEU A 365 -11.72 1.83 -16.28
N GLY A 366 -11.65 0.79 -15.44
CA GLY A 366 -11.90 -0.59 -15.87
C GLY A 366 -13.31 -0.78 -16.45
N LEU A 367 -14.33 -0.21 -15.81
CA LEU A 367 -15.71 -0.22 -16.32
C LEU A 367 -15.82 0.48 -17.70
N ALA A 368 -15.15 1.63 -17.86
CA ALA A 368 -15.16 2.39 -19.10
C ALA A 368 -14.48 1.63 -20.26
N GLN A 369 -13.34 1.00 -19.99
CA GLN A 369 -12.61 0.18 -20.98
C GLN A 369 -13.41 -1.06 -21.40
N ALA A 370 -14.01 -1.77 -20.43
CA ALA A 370 -14.86 -2.92 -20.71
C ALA A 370 -16.08 -2.52 -21.55
N SER A 371 -16.71 -1.38 -21.23
CA SER A 371 -17.86 -0.85 -21.98
C SER A 371 -17.47 -0.44 -23.40
N ALA A 372 -16.29 0.17 -23.59
CA ALA A 372 -15.78 0.56 -24.90
C ALA A 372 -15.55 -0.65 -25.82
N VAL A 373 -14.87 -1.69 -25.31
CA VAL A 373 -14.61 -2.92 -26.08
C VAL A 373 -15.92 -3.68 -26.36
N THR A 374 -16.79 -3.79 -25.35
CA THR A 374 -18.08 -4.48 -25.49
C THR A 374 -18.96 -3.79 -26.53
N GLY A 375 -19.06 -2.46 -26.47
CA GLY A 375 -19.77 -1.67 -27.48
C GLY A 375 -19.21 -1.89 -28.88
N ALA A 376 -17.89 -1.94 -29.04
CA ALA A 376 -17.25 -2.12 -30.34
C ALA A 376 -17.52 -3.51 -30.95
N ILE A 377 -17.45 -4.56 -30.13
CA ILE A 377 -17.80 -5.93 -30.55
C ILE A 377 -19.27 -5.98 -30.98
N ILE A 378 -20.19 -5.48 -30.14
CA ILE A 378 -21.63 -5.52 -30.44
C ILE A 378 -21.95 -4.67 -31.68
N ALA A 379 -21.34 -3.49 -31.82
CA ALA A 379 -21.51 -2.62 -32.98
C ALA A 379 -21.05 -3.31 -34.27
N GLY A 380 -19.87 -3.94 -34.25
CA GLY A 380 -19.36 -4.72 -35.37
C GLY A 380 -20.30 -5.87 -35.72
N LEU A 381 -20.68 -6.69 -34.73
CA LEU A 381 -21.60 -7.81 -34.94
C LEU A 381 -22.92 -7.36 -35.60
N TYR A 382 -23.52 -6.28 -35.09
CA TYR A 382 -24.82 -5.79 -35.57
C TYR A 382 -24.72 -5.14 -36.95
N LEU A 383 -23.64 -4.38 -37.20
CA LEU A 383 -23.38 -3.80 -38.52
C LEU A 383 -23.10 -4.89 -39.57
N GLY A 384 -22.37 -5.93 -39.21
CA GLY A 384 -22.11 -7.08 -40.09
C GLY A 384 -23.39 -7.81 -40.50
N GLN A 385 -24.32 -8.02 -39.56
CA GLN A 385 -25.64 -8.61 -39.87
C GLN A 385 -26.51 -7.68 -40.72
N ALA A 386 -26.51 -6.37 -40.45
CA ALA A 386 -27.22 -5.40 -41.28
C ALA A 386 -26.71 -5.41 -42.73
N LEU A 387 -25.38 -5.49 -42.92
CA LEU A 387 -24.75 -5.55 -44.23
C LEU A 387 -24.97 -6.89 -44.94
N ALA A 388 -25.04 -8.01 -44.21
CA ALA A 388 -25.35 -9.32 -44.80
C ALA A 388 -26.78 -9.35 -45.37
N LEU A 389 -27.71 -8.62 -44.76
CA LEU A 389 -29.11 -8.50 -45.19
C LEU A 389 -29.35 -7.39 -46.22
N ALA A 390 -28.37 -6.51 -46.45
CA ALA A 390 -28.52 -5.34 -47.31
C ALA A 390 -28.79 -5.68 -48.80
N PRO A 391 -28.14 -6.69 -49.42
CA PRO A 391 -28.40 -7.05 -50.82
C PRO A 391 -29.85 -7.50 -51.06
N ASP A 392 -30.48 -8.11 -50.05
CA ASP A 392 -31.84 -8.64 -50.11
C ASP A 392 -32.89 -7.70 -49.51
N ALA A 393 -32.56 -6.42 -49.30
CA ALA A 393 -33.43 -5.47 -48.63
C ALA A 393 -34.78 -5.25 -49.35
N GLY A 394 -34.83 -5.51 -50.66
CA GLY A 394 -36.04 -5.42 -51.49
C GLY A 394 -37.03 -6.58 -51.31
N TYR A 395 -36.64 -7.67 -50.63
CA TYR A 395 -37.52 -8.83 -50.39
C TYR A 395 -38.31 -8.69 -49.08
N ALA A 396 -39.58 -9.08 -49.13
CA ALA A 396 -40.61 -8.93 -48.09
C ALA A 396 -40.08 -8.97 -46.64
N GLY A 397 -40.06 -7.81 -45.99
CA GLY A 397 -39.73 -7.65 -44.56
C GLY A 397 -38.24 -7.64 -44.19
N ARG A 398 -37.32 -7.98 -45.11
CA ARG A 398 -35.86 -8.01 -44.82
C ARG A 398 -35.27 -6.61 -44.66
N GLY A 399 -35.73 -5.62 -45.42
CA GLY A 399 -35.31 -4.22 -45.25
C GLY A 399 -35.62 -3.66 -43.85
N GLY A 400 -36.81 -3.97 -43.30
CA GLY A 400 -37.17 -3.58 -41.94
C GLY A 400 -36.33 -4.27 -40.86
N MET A 401 -35.87 -5.50 -41.12
CA MET A 401 -34.96 -6.21 -40.23
C MET A 401 -33.55 -5.62 -40.29
N ALA A 402 -33.02 -5.34 -41.48
CA ALA A 402 -31.72 -4.70 -41.66
C ALA A 402 -31.68 -3.32 -40.97
N LEU A 403 -32.76 -2.54 -41.06
CA LEU A 403 -32.89 -1.26 -40.36
C LEU A 403 -32.81 -1.42 -38.83
N ARG A 404 -33.44 -2.45 -38.25
CA ARG A 404 -33.39 -2.70 -36.80
C ARG A 404 -31.97 -3.07 -36.33
N TRP A 405 -31.26 -3.89 -37.11
CA TRP A 405 -29.85 -4.19 -36.85
C TRP A 405 -28.97 -2.93 -36.93
N ALA A 406 -29.19 -2.09 -37.95
CA ALA A 406 -28.47 -0.83 -38.09
C ALA A 406 -28.73 0.12 -36.91
N VAL A 407 -29.98 0.28 -36.47
CA VAL A 407 -30.32 1.12 -35.31
C VAL A 407 -29.72 0.55 -34.01
N ALA A 408 -29.75 -0.76 -33.81
CA ALA A 408 -29.10 -1.38 -32.65
C ALA A 408 -27.57 -1.18 -32.67
N ALA A 409 -26.95 -1.22 -33.86
CA ALA A 409 -25.52 -0.95 -34.03
C ALA A 409 -25.18 0.49 -33.61
N VAL A 410 -26.02 1.47 -33.94
CA VAL A 410 -25.85 2.86 -33.47
C VAL A 410 -25.84 2.93 -31.94
N GLY A 411 -26.75 2.22 -31.25
CA GLY A 411 -26.76 2.14 -29.79
C GLY A 411 -25.46 1.58 -29.20
N ALA A 412 -24.87 0.56 -29.84
CA ALA A 412 -23.60 -0.02 -29.44
C ALA A 412 -22.39 0.89 -29.72
N VAL A 413 -22.42 1.66 -30.81
CA VAL A 413 -21.43 2.71 -31.09
C VAL A 413 -21.49 3.80 -30.01
N LEU A 414 -22.69 4.22 -29.62
CA LEU A 414 -22.86 5.22 -28.54
C LEU A 414 -22.32 4.71 -27.20
N LEU A 415 -22.52 3.44 -26.86
CA LEU A 415 -21.89 2.81 -25.69
C LEU A 415 -20.36 2.83 -25.79
N THR A 416 -19.83 2.54 -26.97
CA THR A 416 -18.38 2.61 -27.24
C THR A 416 -17.82 4.00 -26.97
N VAL A 417 -18.48 5.02 -27.54
CA VAL A 417 -18.10 6.43 -27.38
C VAL A 417 -18.20 6.86 -25.92
N ALA A 418 -19.26 6.46 -25.21
CA ALA A 418 -19.42 6.73 -23.78
C ALA A 418 -18.23 6.17 -22.97
N GLY A 419 -17.80 4.93 -23.24
CA GLY A 419 -16.63 4.34 -22.59
C GLY A 419 -15.34 5.12 -22.88
N LEU A 420 -15.12 5.55 -24.12
CA LEU A 420 -13.94 6.35 -24.50
C LEU A 420 -13.94 7.75 -23.86
N VAL A 421 -15.10 8.41 -23.77
CA VAL A 421 -15.25 9.72 -23.11
C VAL A 421 -14.95 9.61 -21.62
N VAL A 422 -15.50 8.60 -20.94
CA VAL A 422 -15.23 8.38 -19.51
C VAL A 422 -13.76 8.02 -19.27
N GLN A 423 -13.15 7.23 -20.16
CA GLN A 423 -11.71 6.96 -20.13
C GLN A 423 -10.90 8.27 -20.22
N ALA A 424 -11.26 9.18 -21.13
CA ALA A 424 -10.59 10.47 -21.28
C ALA A 424 -10.70 11.31 -20.00
N TRP A 425 -11.85 11.31 -19.33
CA TRP A 425 -12.00 12.00 -18.04
C TRP A 425 -11.12 11.42 -16.93
N CYS A 426 -10.78 10.14 -17.00
CA CYS A 426 -9.90 9.44 -16.05
C CYS A 426 -8.41 9.56 -16.39
N ARG A 427 -8.06 9.98 -17.60
CA ARG A 427 -6.66 10.16 -17.99
C ARG A 427 -6.13 11.44 -17.35
N VAL A 428 -5.05 11.30 -16.58
CA VAL A 428 -4.24 12.42 -16.11
C VAL A 428 -3.38 12.82 -17.31
N ASP A 429 -3.53 14.05 -17.78
CA ASP A 429 -2.70 14.58 -18.85
C ASP A 429 -1.33 14.87 -18.21
N ASP A 430 -0.26 14.24 -18.73
CA ASP A 430 1.13 14.46 -18.30
C ASP A 430 1.69 15.79 -18.89
N ASP A 431 0.83 16.68 -19.39
CA ASP A 431 1.22 17.86 -20.18
C ASP A 431 1.91 18.97 -19.35
N ASP A 432 1.93 18.88 -18.01
CA ASP A 432 2.60 19.88 -17.17
C ASP A 432 4.14 19.66 -17.09
N ASP A 433 4.69 18.51 -17.54
CA ASP A 433 6.14 18.25 -17.50
C ASP A 433 6.90 18.74 -18.76
N ASP A 434 6.20 19.02 -19.87
CA ASP A 434 6.82 19.41 -21.14
C ASP A 434 6.91 20.94 -21.34
N GLU A 435 6.04 21.76 -20.70
CA GLU A 435 6.15 23.23 -20.75
C GLU A 435 7.36 23.77 -19.96
N GLU A 436 7.76 23.12 -18.84
CA GLU A 436 8.98 23.48 -18.11
C GLU A 436 10.26 23.12 -18.89
N ARG A 437 10.22 22.14 -19.79
CA ARG A 437 11.38 21.76 -20.61
C ARG A 437 11.64 22.67 -21.80
N SER A 438 10.61 23.38 -22.27
CA SER A 438 10.72 24.32 -23.41
C SER A 438 11.14 25.73 -23.01
N SER A 439 11.00 26.09 -21.73
CA SER A 439 11.43 27.38 -21.17
C SER A 439 12.87 27.37 -20.63
N LEU A 440 13.55 26.22 -20.68
CA LEU A 440 14.93 26.02 -20.22
C LEU A 440 15.92 25.65 -21.35
N SER A 441 15.53 25.76 -22.62
CA SER A 441 16.41 25.55 -23.78
C SER A 441 16.76 26.84 -24.51
#